data_AF-A0A936H4X6-F1
#
_entry.id   AF-A0A936H4X6-F1
#
_cell.length_a   1.000
_cell.length_b   1.000
_cell.length_c   1.000
_cell.angle_alpha   90.00
_cell.angle_beta   90.00
_cell.angle_gamma   90.00
#
_symmetry.space_group_name_H-M   'P 1'
#
loop_
_entity.id
_entity.type
_entity.pdbx_description
1 polymer ?
#
loop_
_entity_poly.entity_id
_entity_poly.type
_entity_poly.pdbx_seq_one_letter_code
_entity_poly.pdbx_strand_id
1 'polypeptide(L)'
;MNSQNILFKVAIGMLIALGGPWQSAAQYPTDSLRISLLTCAPGEALYSKFGHSAIRVADPANQTDIVYNYGLFDFDTPNFYVKFIRGKLPYQLGVQSFRQFMWDYEYERREVLETPLHLSPEHQAELLRFLEINYLPENRQYPYDFFFDNCASRIRDVLEKTAAMTYPPKDTMESSKTFRELLDEYIGMYPWINFGIDLILGLPTDQKAGFRGEMFLPDYLAKI
;
A
#
# COMPACT_ATOMS: atom_id res chain seq x y z
N MET A 1 32.67 -12.33 17.38
CA MET A 1 33.58 -11.88 16.31
C MET A 1 33.45 -12.83 15.12
N ASN A 2 32.74 -12.41 14.09
CA ASN A 2 33.14 -12.61 12.69
C ASN A 2 32.17 -11.83 11.80
N SER A 3 32.62 -10.65 11.37
CA SER A 3 31.97 -9.81 10.38
C SER A 3 32.11 -10.46 9.00
N GLN A 4 31.01 -10.88 8.41
CA GLN A 4 30.95 -11.13 6.97
C GLN A 4 30.47 -9.84 6.33
N ASN A 5 31.41 -9.09 5.76
CA ASN A 5 31.18 -7.89 4.98
C ASN A 5 30.34 -8.22 3.75
N ILE A 6 29.07 -7.81 3.75
CA ILE A 6 28.25 -7.81 2.53
C ILE A 6 28.64 -6.56 1.74
N LEU A 7 29.40 -6.77 0.67
CA LEU A 7 29.84 -5.75 -0.28
C LEU A 7 28.62 -5.11 -0.96
N PHE A 8 28.35 -3.84 -0.65
CA PHE A 8 27.54 -2.96 -1.47
C PHE A 8 28.22 -2.78 -2.84
N LYS A 9 27.65 -3.36 -3.89
CA LYS A 9 28.03 -3.03 -5.27
C LYS A 9 27.18 -1.86 -5.74
N VAL A 10 27.66 -0.64 -5.52
CA VAL A 10 27.13 0.54 -6.23
C VAL A 10 27.75 0.54 -7.62
N ALA A 11 26.97 0.15 -8.64
CA ALA A 11 27.36 0.33 -10.02
C ALA A 11 27.22 1.82 -10.37
N ILE A 12 28.33 2.57 -10.34
CA ILE A 12 28.38 3.93 -10.90
C ILE A 12 28.50 3.79 -12.43
N GLY A 13 27.35 3.78 -13.11
CA GLY A 13 27.32 4.01 -14.55
C GLY A 13 27.49 5.50 -14.82
N MET A 14 28.63 5.88 -15.42
CA MET A 14 28.78 7.21 -16.04
C MET A 14 27.91 7.26 -17.30
N LEU A 15 26.72 7.86 -17.20
CA LEU A 15 25.94 8.30 -18.35
C LEU A 15 26.28 9.77 -18.64
N ILE A 16 26.90 9.98 -19.80
CA ILE A 16 27.15 11.29 -20.38
C ILE A 16 25.78 11.91 -20.71
N ALA A 17 25.39 12.94 -19.97
CA ALA A 17 24.13 13.65 -20.14
C ALA A 17 24.21 14.59 -21.37
N LEU A 18 23.48 14.25 -22.43
CA LEU A 18 23.05 15.22 -23.43
C LEU A 18 21.82 15.94 -22.87
N GLY A 19 21.96 17.26 -22.66
CA GLY A 19 20.99 18.09 -21.96
C GLY A 19 19.61 18.13 -22.61
N GLY A 20 18.63 17.49 -21.95
CA GLY A 20 17.24 17.93 -21.97
C GLY A 20 16.98 18.85 -20.76
N PRO A 21 15.91 19.68 -20.79
CA PRO A 21 15.55 20.48 -19.63
C PRO A 21 15.26 19.56 -18.44
N TRP A 22 16.14 19.60 -17.45
CA TRP A 22 15.97 18.95 -16.17
C TRP A 22 14.74 19.57 -15.52
N GLN A 23 13.61 18.86 -15.54
CA GLN A 23 12.52 19.18 -14.64
C GLN A 23 13.09 19.04 -13.23
N SER A 24 13.27 20.17 -12.55
CA SER A 24 13.76 20.18 -11.18
C SER A 24 12.76 19.37 -10.35
N ALA A 25 13.19 18.25 -9.79
CA ALA A 25 12.43 17.56 -8.77
C ALA A 25 12.10 18.60 -7.69
N ALA A 26 10.83 18.76 -7.34
CA ALA A 26 10.40 19.75 -6.37
C ALA A 26 11.20 19.55 -5.06
N GLN A 27 12.09 20.48 -4.74
CA GLN A 27 12.83 20.46 -3.49
C GLN A 27 11.90 20.98 -2.39
N TYR A 28 11.34 20.05 -1.63
CA TYR A 28 10.60 20.36 -0.41
C TYR A 28 11.54 21.04 0.61
N PRO A 29 11.12 22.14 1.27
CA PRO A 29 11.86 22.68 2.42
C PRO A 29 12.13 21.57 3.44
N THR A 30 13.27 21.61 4.14
CA THR A 30 13.64 20.57 5.12
C THR A 30 12.57 20.37 6.19
N ASP A 31 11.80 21.42 6.47
CA ASP A 31 10.81 21.50 7.54
C ASP A 31 9.36 21.32 7.05
N SER A 32 9.14 21.05 5.76
CA SER A 32 7.80 20.84 5.23
C SER A 32 7.29 19.43 5.52
N LEU A 33 5.97 19.33 5.74
CA LEU A 33 5.24 18.07 5.78
C LEU A 33 5.52 17.26 4.51
N ARG A 34 5.84 15.97 4.67
CA ARG A 34 6.04 15.02 3.58
C ARG A 34 5.09 13.85 3.77
N ILE A 35 4.33 13.55 2.71
CA ILE A 35 3.41 12.41 2.71
C ILE A 35 3.84 11.47 1.59
N SER A 36 3.90 10.18 1.87
CA SER A 36 4.38 9.17 0.92
C SER A 36 3.53 7.91 1.01
N LEU A 37 3.33 7.27 -0.14
CA LEU A 37 2.76 5.93 -0.23
C LEU A 37 3.88 4.93 0.04
N LEU A 38 3.68 4.04 1.01
CA LEU A 38 4.54 2.88 1.24
C LEU A 38 3.92 1.67 0.56
N THR A 39 4.71 0.98 -0.27
CA THR A 39 4.33 -0.26 -0.94
C THR A 39 5.25 -1.37 -0.45
N CYS A 40 4.67 -2.37 0.19
CA CYS A 40 5.43 -3.42 0.85
C CYS A 40 5.32 -4.72 0.07
N ALA A 41 6.47 -5.34 -0.20
CA ALA A 41 6.56 -6.56 -0.99
C ALA A 41 5.72 -7.71 -0.39
N PRO A 42 5.24 -8.66 -1.21
CA PRO A 42 4.61 -9.90 -0.76
C PRO A 42 5.40 -10.64 0.32
N GLY A 43 4.68 -11.28 1.25
CA GLY A 43 5.23 -12.17 2.27
C GLY A 43 4.82 -13.63 2.07
N GLU A 44 5.40 -14.52 2.86
CA GLU A 44 5.12 -15.96 2.78
C GLU A 44 3.75 -16.35 3.33
N ALA A 45 3.30 -15.66 4.38
CA ALA A 45 2.01 -15.94 5.01
C ALA A 45 0.85 -15.47 4.13
N LEU A 46 -0.27 -16.20 4.18
CA LEU A 46 -1.45 -15.93 3.35
C LEU A 46 -1.96 -14.49 3.49
N TYR A 47 -1.93 -13.93 4.70
CA TYR A 47 -2.40 -12.57 4.95
C TYR A 47 -1.50 -11.48 4.36
N SER A 48 -0.24 -11.82 4.06
CA SER A 48 0.77 -10.93 3.49
C SER A 48 1.07 -11.22 2.01
N LYS A 49 0.41 -12.23 1.43
CA LYS A 49 0.78 -12.83 0.14
C LYS A 49 0.67 -11.86 -1.05
N PHE A 50 -0.16 -10.83 -0.91
CA PHE A 50 -0.40 -9.82 -1.94
C PHE A 50 0.31 -8.49 -1.67
N GLY A 51 1.18 -8.45 -0.64
CA GLY A 51 1.84 -7.22 -0.20
C GLY A 51 0.98 -6.38 0.74
N HIS A 52 1.38 -5.12 0.94
CA HIS A 52 0.63 -4.16 1.76
C HIS A 52 0.87 -2.71 1.29
N SER A 53 -0.12 -1.84 1.51
CA SER A 53 0.01 -0.39 1.28
C SER A 53 -0.28 0.39 2.56
N ALA A 54 0.50 1.45 2.79
CA ALA A 54 0.35 2.35 3.93
C ALA A 54 0.68 3.80 3.55
N ILE A 55 0.25 4.77 4.37
CA ILE A 55 0.60 6.19 4.17
C ILE A 55 1.59 6.61 5.25
N ARG A 56 2.78 7.03 4.86
CA ARG A 56 3.74 7.69 5.74
C ARG A 56 3.46 9.19 5.77
N VAL A 57 3.49 9.76 6.97
CA VAL A 57 3.47 11.20 7.23
C VAL A 57 4.71 11.56 8.05
N ALA A 58 5.65 12.25 7.43
CA ALA A 58 6.81 12.83 8.09
C ALA A 58 6.58 14.33 8.25
N ASP A 59 6.48 14.77 9.51
CA ASP A 59 6.25 16.16 9.92
C ASP A 59 7.41 16.62 10.80
N PRO A 60 8.44 17.25 10.21
CA PRO A 60 9.59 17.77 10.96
C PRO A 60 9.23 18.88 11.95
N ALA A 61 8.19 19.68 11.65
CA ALA A 61 7.77 20.79 12.51
C ALA A 61 7.23 20.28 13.85
N ASN A 62 6.50 19.15 13.82
CA ASN A 62 5.99 18.48 15.01
C ASN A 62 6.90 17.34 15.52
N GLN A 63 8.04 17.10 14.87
CA GLN A 63 8.99 16.03 15.19
C GLN A 63 8.35 14.62 15.14
N THR A 64 7.40 14.41 14.23
CA THR A 64 6.70 13.13 14.07
C THR A 64 7.02 12.48 12.73
N ASP A 65 7.14 11.17 12.72
CA ASP A 65 7.31 10.34 11.52
C ASP A 65 6.50 9.06 11.71
N ILE A 66 5.27 9.10 11.20
CA ILE A 66 4.21 8.13 11.51
C ILE A 66 3.70 7.47 10.24
N VAL A 67 3.20 6.25 10.40
CA VAL A 67 2.59 5.46 9.32
C VAL A 67 1.15 5.14 9.70
N TYR A 68 0.24 5.48 8.79
CA TYR A 68 -1.17 5.14 8.82
C TYR A 68 -1.39 3.84 8.04
N ASN A 69 -1.77 2.79 8.77
CA ASN A 69 -1.91 1.42 8.28
C ASN A 69 -3.37 0.99 8.26
N TYR A 70 -3.98 0.94 7.08
CA TYR A 70 -5.32 0.39 6.90
C TYR A 70 -5.26 -1.13 6.82
N GLY A 71 -6.26 -1.81 7.37
CA GLY A 71 -6.40 -3.26 7.26
C GLY A 71 -5.61 -4.03 8.31
N LEU A 72 -5.26 -3.39 9.42
CA LEU A 72 -4.77 -4.09 10.59
C LEU A 72 -5.91 -4.86 11.25
N PHE A 73 -5.57 -5.99 11.84
CA PHE A 73 -6.49 -6.88 12.53
C PHE A 73 -5.78 -7.58 13.68
N ASP A 74 -6.55 -8.18 14.58
CA ASP A 74 -6.01 -8.95 15.69
C ASP A 74 -5.71 -10.40 15.27
N PHE A 75 -4.44 -10.79 15.31
CA PHE A 75 -3.97 -12.15 15.00
C PHE A 75 -4.45 -13.19 16.02
N ASP A 76 -4.76 -12.78 17.25
CA ASP A 76 -5.26 -13.68 18.31
C ASP A 76 -6.74 -14.00 18.14
N THR A 77 -7.39 -13.48 17.09
CA THR A 77 -8.79 -13.76 16.79
C THR A 77 -9.01 -15.28 16.56
N PRO A 78 -9.92 -15.93 17.33
CA PRO A 78 -10.22 -17.34 17.12
C PRO A 78 -10.71 -17.64 15.70
N ASN A 79 -10.22 -18.73 15.10
CA ASN A 79 -10.43 -19.10 13.70
C ASN A 79 -9.95 -18.03 12.71
N PHE A 80 -8.81 -17.40 13.01
CA PHE A 80 -8.18 -16.31 12.25
C PHE A 80 -8.30 -16.48 10.73
N TYR A 81 -7.71 -17.53 10.15
CA TYR A 81 -7.71 -17.72 8.69
C TYR A 81 -9.12 -17.86 8.10
N VAL A 82 -10.06 -18.49 8.81
CA VAL A 82 -11.45 -18.61 8.33
C VAL A 82 -12.14 -17.25 8.29
N LYS A 83 -11.88 -16.39 9.29
CA LYS A 83 -12.44 -15.03 9.33
C LYS A 83 -11.72 -14.09 8.38
N PHE A 84 -10.41 -14.21 8.26
CA PHE A 84 -9.55 -13.44 7.36
C PHE A 84 -10.03 -13.59 5.93
N ILE A 85 -10.14 -14.83 5.43
CA ILE A 85 -10.49 -15.04 4.02
C ILE A 85 -11.96 -14.63 3.78
N ARG A 86 -12.84 -14.72 4.78
CA ARG A 86 -14.24 -14.26 4.69
C ARG A 86 -14.42 -12.74 4.90
N GLY A 87 -13.35 -11.96 5.11
CA GLY A 87 -13.44 -10.53 5.40
C GLY A 87 -14.16 -10.18 6.72
N LYS A 88 -14.21 -11.11 7.69
CA LYS A 88 -14.96 -10.97 8.95
C LYS A 88 -14.11 -10.64 10.17
N LEU A 89 -12.85 -10.24 9.97
CA LEU A 89 -12.04 -9.72 11.06
C LEU A 89 -12.47 -8.28 11.39
N PRO A 90 -12.30 -7.82 12.63
CA PRO A 90 -12.49 -6.41 12.98
C PRO A 90 -11.30 -5.60 12.45
N TYR A 91 -11.31 -5.31 11.15
CA TYR A 91 -10.26 -4.53 10.53
C TYR A 91 -10.32 -3.08 10.98
N GLN A 92 -9.15 -2.48 11.12
CA GLN A 92 -9.03 -1.10 11.56
C GLN A 92 -7.84 -0.37 10.93
N LEU A 93 -7.93 0.95 10.95
CA LEU A 93 -6.79 1.85 10.80
C LEU A 93 -5.99 1.85 12.10
N GLY A 94 -4.68 1.59 12.01
CA GLY A 94 -3.74 1.84 13.11
C GLY A 94 -2.66 2.83 12.72
N VAL A 95 -1.99 3.36 13.74
CA VAL A 95 -0.88 4.29 13.59
C VAL A 95 0.32 3.75 14.35
N GLN A 96 1.48 3.77 13.72
CA GLN A 96 2.76 3.43 14.36
C GLN A 96 3.88 4.32 13.87
N SER A 97 5.02 4.33 14.57
CA SER A 97 6.20 5.06 14.09
C SER A 97 6.75 4.43 12.82
N PHE A 98 7.28 5.25 11.90
CA PHE A 98 7.94 4.75 10.69
C PHE A 98 9.12 3.82 11.01
N ARG A 99 9.85 4.09 12.09
CA ARG A 99 10.92 3.20 12.57
C ARG A 99 10.40 1.80 12.91
N GLN A 100 9.31 1.70 13.68
CA GLN A 100 8.75 0.40 14.03
C GLN A 100 8.24 -0.34 12.79
N PHE A 101 7.56 0.39 11.89
CA PHE A 101 7.13 -0.16 10.60
C PHE A 101 8.28 -0.77 9.83
N MET A 102 9.37 -0.04 9.61
CA MET A 102 10.53 -0.56 8.89
C MET A 102 11.17 -1.77 9.58
N TRP A 103 11.19 -1.81 10.91
CA TRP A 103 11.70 -2.98 11.65
C TRP A 103 10.87 -4.23 11.37
N ASP A 104 9.53 -4.13 11.37
CA ASP A 104 8.66 -5.28 11.10
C ASP A 104 8.98 -5.91 9.72
N TYR A 105 9.14 -5.08 8.68
CA TYR A 105 9.47 -5.56 7.33
C TYR A 105 10.93 -6.03 7.18
N GLU A 106 11.88 -5.41 7.88
CA GLU A 106 13.27 -5.88 7.90
C GLU A 106 13.38 -7.26 8.54
N TYR A 107 12.65 -7.47 9.65
CA TYR A 107 12.58 -8.77 10.32
C TYR A 107 11.99 -9.85 9.41
N GLU A 108 10.93 -9.52 8.67
CA GLU A 108 10.32 -10.41 7.68
C GLU A 108 11.14 -10.54 6.38
N ARG A 109 12.22 -9.76 6.22
CA ARG A 109 13.04 -9.67 4.99
C ARG A 109 12.23 -9.28 3.76
N ARG A 110 11.28 -8.37 3.93
CA ARG A 110 10.42 -7.84 2.89
C ARG A 110 10.83 -6.41 2.54
N GLU A 111 10.86 -6.10 1.26
CA GLU A 111 11.16 -4.76 0.77
C GLU A 111 9.98 -3.80 1.03
N VAL A 112 10.30 -2.54 1.35
CA VAL A 112 9.34 -1.44 1.43
C VAL A 112 9.81 -0.35 0.48
N LEU A 113 9.00 -0.07 -0.54
CA LEU A 113 9.20 1.02 -1.49
C LEU A 113 8.41 2.23 -1.03
N GLU A 114 9.07 3.40 -1.01
CA GLU A 114 8.47 4.68 -0.65
C GLU A 114 8.30 5.54 -1.91
N THR A 115 7.06 5.94 -2.18
CA THR A 115 6.71 6.86 -3.28
C THR A 115 6.20 8.18 -2.70
N PRO A 116 6.98 9.27 -2.78
CA PRO A 116 6.54 10.59 -2.35
C PRO A 116 5.30 11.07 -3.13
N LEU A 117 4.28 11.56 -2.41
CA LEU A 117 3.09 12.12 -3.03
C LEU A 117 3.31 13.63 -3.27
N HIS A 118 3.31 14.04 -4.54
CA HIS A 118 3.48 15.43 -4.95
C HIS A 118 2.21 16.25 -4.74
N LEU A 119 1.90 16.55 -3.48
CA LEU A 119 0.71 17.29 -3.06
C LEU A 119 1.01 18.77 -2.81
N SER A 120 0.04 19.63 -3.07
CA SER A 120 0.09 21.02 -2.59
C SER A 120 -0.08 21.06 -1.06
N PRO A 121 0.40 22.11 -0.37
CA PRO A 121 0.24 22.23 1.08
C PRO A 121 -1.21 22.08 1.55
N GLU A 122 -2.18 22.56 0.77
CA GLU A 122 -3.60 22.45 1.05
C GLU A 122 -4.06 20.98 1.04
N HIS A 123 -3.69 20.21 0.01
CA HIS A 123 -4.02 18.79 -0.10
C HIS A 123 -3.27 17.94 0.95
N GLN A 124 -2.04 18.33 1.32
CA GLN A 124 -1.32 17.66 2.41
C GLN A 124 -2.06 17.83 3.74
N ALA A 125 -2.48 19.06 4.06
CA ALA A 125 -3.24 19.35 5.27
C ALA A 125 -4.61 18.67 5.28
N GLU A 126 -5.28 18.60 4.13
CA GLU A 126 -6.56 17.90 4.00
C GLU A 126 -6.43 16.39 4.21
N LEU A 127 -5.43 15.76 3.57
CA LEU A 127 -5.14 14.34 3.75
C LEU A 127 -4.77 14.02 5.20
N LEU A 128 -3.89 14.81 5.82
CA LEU A 128 -3.51 14.60 7.22
C LEU A 128 -4.73 14.67 8.15
N ARG A 129 -5.54 15.72 8.02
CA ARG A 129 -6.77 15.87 8.81
C ARG A 129 -7.73 14.70 8.60
N PHE A 130 -7.86 14.22 7.37
CA PHE A 130 -8.71 13.07 7.07
C PHE A 130 -8.23 11.80 7.79
N LEU A 131 -6.92 11.54 7.76
CA LEU A 131 -6.29 10.40 8.42
C LEU A 131 -6.45 10.46 9.94
N GLU A 132 -6.26 11.64 10.55
CA GLU A 132 -6.45 11.86 11.99
C GLU A 132 -7.91 11.61 12.41
N ILE A 133 -8.87 12.10 11.63
CA ILE A 133 -10.31 11.85 11.87
C ILE A 133 -10.63 10.36 11.73
N ASN A 134 -10.08 9.69 10.72
CA ASN A 134 -10.30 8.24 10.52
C ASN A 134 -9.70 7.43 11.67
N TYR A 135 -8.62 7.90 12.31
CA TYR A 135 -8.00 7.19 13.40
C TYR A 135 -8.74 7.33 14.75
N LEU A 136 -9.72 8.23 14.85
CA LEU A 136 -10.57 8.34 16.05
C LEU A 136 -11.23 6.99 16.38
N PRO A 137 -11.40 6.63 17.67
CA PRO A 137 -11.94 5.33 18.08
C PRO A 137 -13.26 4.96 17.41
N GLU A 138 -14.13 5.93 17.15
CA GLU A 138 -15.43 5.79 16.50
C GLU A 138 -15.36 5.57 14.97
N ASN A 139 -14.24 5.91 14.32
CA ASN A 139 -14.09 5.90 12.87
C ASN A 139 -13.11 4.84 12.35
N ARG A 140 -12.20 4.37 13.21
CA ARG A 140 -11.06 3.55 12.75
C ARG A 140 -11.42 2.14 12.34
N GLN A 141 -12.58 1.62 12.76
CA GLN A 141 -13.07 0.29 12.37
C GLN A 141 -13.94 0.38 11.13
N TYR A 142 -13.77 -0.55 10.20
CA TYR A 142 -14.51 -0.54 8.95
C TYR A 142 -14.75 -1.95 8.39
N PRO A 143 -15.81 -2.16 7.60
CA PRO A 143 -16.04 -3.42 6.91
C PRO A 143 -14.99 -3.59 5.82
N TYR A 144 -14.11 -4.58 5.98
CA TYR A 144 -13.10 -4.86 4.99
C TYR A 144 -13.66 -5.75 3.88
N ASP A 145 -13.37 -5.37 2.64
CA ASP A 145 -13.59 -6.20 1.47
C ASP A 145 -12.27 -6.36 0.74
N PHE A 146 -11.87 -7.62 0.51
CA PHE A 146 -10.57 -7.92 -0.06
C PHE A 146 -10.33 -7.29 -1.44
N PHE A 147 -11.35 -7.13 -2.28
CA PHE A 147 -11.20 -6.50 -3.60
C PHE A 147 -11.57 -5.03 -3.60
N PHE A 148 -12.61 -4.65 -2.84
CA PHE A 148 -13.23 -3.35 -2.99
C PHE A 148 -12.87 -2.38 -1.87
N ASP A 149 -12.52 -2.87 -0.68
CA ASP A 149 -12.26 -2.04 0.50
C ASP A 149 -11.15 -2.63 1.41
N ASN A 150 -9.93 -2.58 0.90
CA ASN A 150 -8.72 -3.12 1.52
C ASN A 150 -7.66 -2.02 1.75
N CYS A 151 -6.46 -2.39 2.21
CA CYS A 151 -5.39 -1.42 2.49
C CYS A 151 -5.03 -0.53 1.29
N ALA A 152 -5.01 -1.07 0.06
CA ALA A 152 -4.67 -0.32 -1.15
C ALA A 152 -5.87 0.43 -1.72
N SER A 153 -7.03 -0.23 -1.88
CA SER A 153 -8.22 0.42 -2.45
C SER A 153 -8.76 1.53 -1.55
N ARG A 154 -8.69 1.37 -0.22
CA ARG A 154 -9.03 2.43 0.73
C ARG A 154 -8.07 3.61 0.60
N ILE A 155 -6.76 3.37 0.48
CA ILE A 155 -5.80 4.46 0.26
C ILE A 155 -6.10 5.19 -1.05
N ARG A 156 -6.35 4.48 -2.16
CA ARG A 156 -6.79 5.08 -3.42
C ARG A 156 -7.98 6.03 -3.20
N ASP A 157 -9.05 5.54 -2.58
CA ASP A 157 -10.27 6.31 -2.39
C ASP A 157 -10.06 7.53 -1.46
N VAL A 158 -9.19 7.41 -0.45
CA VAL A 158 -8.77 8.52 0.41
C VAL A 158 -8.02 9.58 -0.41
N LEU A 159 -7.05 9.17 -1.23
CA LEU A 159 -6.27 10.09 -2.07
C LEU A 159 -7.15 10.81 -3.11
N GLU A 160 -8.14 10.14 -3.69
CA GLU A 160 -9.10 10.83 -4.57
C GLU A 160 -9.92 11.89 -3.84
N LYS A 161 -10.32 11.56 -2.61
CA LYS A 161 -11.16 12.44 -1.81
C LYS A 161 -10.43 13.68 -1.29
N THR A 162 -9.15 13.56 -0.95
CA THR A 162 -8.42 14.61 -0.22
C THR A 162 -7.27 15.25 -0.99
N ALA A 163 -6.82 14.63 -2.08
CA ALA A 163 -5.63 15.06 -2.81
C ALA A 163 -5.89 15.37 -4.29
N ALA A 164 -7.16 15.48 -4.68
CA ALA A 164 -7.61 15.74 -6.05
C ALA A 164 -6.98 14.80 -7.10
N MET A 165 -6.51 13.63 -6.67
CA MET A 165 -6.08 12.57 -7.58
C MET A 165 -7.31 11.97 -8.26
N THR A 166 -7.18 11.55 -9.51
CA THR A 166 -8.30 10.94 -10.25
C THR A 166 -7.83 9.63 -10.88
N TYR A 167 -8.56 8.55 -10.59
CA TYR A 167 -8.26 7.22 -11.11
C TYR A 167 -9.46 6.63 -11.88
N PRO A 168 -9.27 6.20 -13.15
CA PRO A 168 -8.04 6.31 -13.94
C PRO A 168 -7.71 7.76 -14.36
N PRO A 169 -6.43 8.05 -14.64
CA PRO A 169 -6.06 9.21 -15.45
C PRO A 169 -6.81 9.20 -16.79
N LYS A 170 -7.00 10.37 -17.41
CA LYS A 170 -7.62 10.47 -18.74
C LYS A 170 -6.86 9.59 -19.74
N ASP A 171 -7.60 8.98 -20.67
CA ASP A 171 -7.11 8.12 -21.75
C ASP A 171 -6.46 6.79 -21.31
N THR A 172 -6.70 6.36 -20.07
CA THR A 172 -6.27 5.04 -19.60
C THR A 172 -7.08 3.93 -20.25
N MET A 173 -6.40 2.92 -20.80
CA MET A 173 -7.05 1.73 -21.32
C MET A 173 -7.61 0.88 -20.18
N GLU A 174 -8.84 0.37 -20.35
CA GLU A 174 -9.38 -0.59 -19.39
C GLU A 174 -8.55 -1.87 -19.39
N SER A 175 -8.19 -2.33 -18.18
CA SER A 175 -7.59 -3.64 -18.03
C SER A 175 -8.56 -4.74 -18.48
N SER A 176 -8.02 -5.72 -19.20
CA SER A 176 -8.75 -6.93 -19.56
C SER A 176 -8.74 -7.99 -18.47
N LYS A 177 -7.91 -7.83 -17.42
CA LYS A 177 -7.71 -8.84 -16.39
C LYS A 177 -8.92 -8.95 -15.47
N THR A 178 -9.24 -10.18 -15.12
CA THR A 178 -10.15 -10.53 -14.03
C THR A 178 -9.43 -10.46 -12.68
N PHE A 179 -10.19 -10.37 -11.59
CA PHE A 179 -9.60 -10.46 -10.25
C PHE A 179 -8.83 -11.77 -10.04
N ARG A 180 -9.29 -12.90 -10.60
CA ARG A 180 -8.59 -14.19 -10.53
C ARG A 180 -7.22 -14.12 -11.20
N GLU A 181 -7.16 -13.60 -12.43
CA GLU A 181 -5.89 -13.47 -13.16
C GLU A 181 -4.88 -12.61 -12.40
N LEU A 182 -5.36 -11.57 -11.69
CA LEU A 182 -4.51 -10.73 -10.84
C LEU A 182 -4.01 -11.47 -9.59
N LEU A 183 -4.82 -12.34 -8.99
CA LEU A 183 -4.40 -13.15 -7.85
C LEU A 183 -3.38 -14.21 -8.26
N ASP A 184 -3.58 -14.84 -9.42
CA ASP A 184 -2.71 -15.87 -9.98
C ASP A 184 -1.26 -15.40 -10.17
N GLU A 185 -1.02 -14.09 -10.31
CA GLU A 185 0.32 -13.49 -10.36
C GLU A 185 1.14 -13.70 -9.07
N TYR A 186 0.47 -13.84 -7.92
CA TYR A 186 1.11 -13.97 -6.60
C TYR A 186 1.08 -15.39 -6.05
N ILE A 187 0.00 -16.11 -6.32
CA ILE A 187 -0.20 -17.46 -5.81
C ILE A 187 0.34 -18.52 -6.77
N GLY A 188 0.48 -18.23 -8.06
CA GLY A 188 0.84 -19.22 -9.07
C GLY A 188 -0.22 -20.33 -9.22
N MET A 189 0.04 -21.32 -10.08
CA MET A 189 -0.92 -22.41 -10.32
C MET A 189 -0.85 -23.50 -9.23
N TYR A 190 -1.28 -23.19 -8.00
CA TYR A 190 -1.50 -24.21 -6.97
C TYR A 190 -2.99 -24.55 -6.87
N PRO A 191 -3.44 -25.71 -7.40
CA PRO A 191 -4.87 -26.01 -7.54
C PRO A 191 -5.66 -25.92 -6.24
N TRP A 192 -5.06 -26.28 -5.11
CA TRP A 192 -5.72 -26.24 -3.79
C TRP A 192 -5.82 -24.83 -3.19
N ILE A 193 -4.86 -23.94 -3.49
CA ILE A 193 -4.92 -22.54 -3.07
C ILE A 193 -5.96 -21.81 -3.91
N ASN A 194 -5.96 -22.03 -5.23
CA ASN A 194 -6.95 -21.44 -6.14
C ASN A 194 -8.36 -21.92 -5.78
N PHE A 195 -8.55 -23.22 -5.54
CA PHE A 195 -9.84 -23.74 -5.07
C PHE A 195 -10.29 -23.10 -3.75
N GLY A 196 -9.38 -22.91 -2.79
CA GLY A 196 -9.70 -22.27 -1.51
C GLY A 196 -10.08 -20.80 -1.67
N ILE A 197 -9.37 -20.07 -2.54
CA ILE A 197 -9.66 -18.68 -2.87
C ILE A 197 -11.00 -18.56 -3.59
N ASP A 198 -11.27 -19.39 -4.60
CA ASP A 198 -12.53 -19.40 -5.34
C ASP A 198 -13.72 -19.71 -4.44
N LEU A 199 -13.57 -20.65 -3.49
CA LEU A 199 -14.62 -21.00 -2.53
C LEU A 199 -14.95 -19.84 -1.58
N ILE A 200 -13.99 -19.00 -1.24
CA ILE A 200 -14.14 -17.99 -0.19
C ILE A 200 -14.38 -16.58 -0.74
N LEU A 201 -13.68 -16.21 -1.81
CA LEU A 201 -13.85 -14.92 -2.49
C LEU A 201 -15.03 -14.94 -3.47
N GLY A 202 -15.42 -16.12 -3.97
CA GLY A 202 -16.65 -16.32 -4.72
C GLY A 202 -16.70 -15.63 -6.08
N LEU A 203 -17.92 -15.45 -6.61
CA LEU A 203 -18.20 -14.95 -7.97
C LEU A 203 -17.48 -13.64 -8.40
N PRO A 204 -17.15 -12.68 -7.51
CA PRO A 204 -16.36 -11.51 -7.89
C PRO A 204 -15.00 -11.82 -8.53
N THR A 205 -14.38 -12.97 -8.23
CA THR A 205 -13.06 -13.32 -8.79
C THR A 205 -13.05 -13.38 -10.32
N ASP A 206 -14.16 -13.75 -10.94
CA ASP A 206 -14.29 -13.90 -12.40
C ASP A 206 -14.66 -12.60 -13.13
N GLN A 207 -14.95 -11.54 -12.39
CA GLN A 207 -15.29 -10.25 -12.99
C GLN A 207 -14.03 -9.55 -13.47
N LYS A 208 -14.14 -8.82 -14.59
CA LYS A 208 -13.10 -7.90 -15.02
C LYS A 208 -12.90 -6.84 -13.94
N ALA A 209 -11.66 -6.69 -13.49
CA ALA A 209 -11.33 -5.73 -12.44
C ALA A 209 -11.47 -4.28 -12.96
N GLY A 210 -11.10 -4.05 -14.22
CA GLY A 210 -10.91 -2.70 -14.75
C GLY A 210 -9.77 -1.96 -14.02
N PHE A 211 -9.46 -0.75 -14.46
CA PHE A 211 -8.31 -0.01 -13.90
C PHE A 211 -8.39 0.17 -12.38
N ARG A 212 -9.56 0.62 -11.88
CA ARG A 212 -9.75 0.83 -10.43
C ARG A 212 -9.68 -0.48 -9.65
N GLY A 213 -10.26 -1.54 -10.21
CA GLY A 213 -10.29 -2.84 -9.54
C GLY A 213 -8.88 -3.37 -9.33
N GLU A 214 -7.96 -3.20 -10.28
CA GLU A 214 -6.56 -3.63 -10.14
C GLU A 214 -5.85 -3.02 -8.94
N MET A 215 -6.21 -1.80 -8.55
CA MET A 215 -5.61 -1.07 -7.42
C MET A 215 -5.99 -1.65 -6.04
N PHE A 216 -6.69 -2.79 -5.99
CA PHE A 216 -6.78 -3.62 -4.79
C PHE A 216 -5.41 -4.24 -4.44
N LEU A 217 -4.51 -4.36 -5.42
CA LEU A 217 -3.14 -4.81 -5.22
C LEU A 217 -2.21 -3.61 -4.99
N PRO A 218 -1.34 -3.67 -3.95
CA PRO A 218 -0.35 -2.63 -3.64
C PRO A 218 0.51 -2.19 -4.82
N ASP A 219 1.03 -3.14 -5.61
CA ASP A 219 1.94 -2.82 -6.73
C ASP A 219 1.22 -2.13 -7.90
N TYR A 220 -0.09 -2.32 -8.01
CA TYR A 220 -0.91 -1.61 -8.99
C TYR A 220 -1.24 -0.20 -8.51
N LEU A 221 -1.52 -0.03 -7.22
CA LEU A 221 -1.64 1.29 -6.60
C LEU A 221 -0.31 2.07 -6.65
N ALA A 222 0.84 1.41 -6.56
CA ALA A 222 2.14 2.08 -6.55
C ALA A 222 2.51 2.75 -7.89
N LYS A 223 1.81 2.42 -8.98
CA LYS A 223 2.05 2.96 -10.34
C LYS A 223 1.38 4.31 -10.59
N ILE A 224 0.83 4.94 -9.55
CA ILE A 224 0.16 6.25 -9.60
C ILE A 224 1.11 7.42 -9.76
#